data_AF-A0AAD9M411-F1
#
_entry.id   AF-A0AAD9M411-F1
#
_cell.length_a   1.000
_cell.length_b   1.000
_cell.length_c   1.000
_cell.angle_alpha   90.00
_cell.angle_beta   90.00
_cell.angle_gamma   90.00
#
_symmetry.space_group_name_H-M   'P 1'
#
loop_
_entity.id
_entity.type
_entity.pdbx_description
1 polymer ?
#
loop_
_entity_poly.entity_id
_entity_poly.type
_entity_poly.pdbx_seq_one_letter_code
_entity_poly.pdbx_strand_id
1 'polypeptide(L)'
;MHTQYLALGLLCRAVLLTAAPLKSRTSFEKRDNLATIETALSPVFGALSAVDLAVVSLDGTTLSVQRLYDASQVVQATVNEATIIVRATGPLSVSKSLKLRKSTDTLASQTKTTLDDLVSRKPILDTLGFSSTVLVSLEQQEAATMTLSQALTEKIPMIGQPEAAADKSNMEAMFTKAIAVYSVLETPVVVVPVAPVPVAPVPVTPVVPVTPVVPVPAPIIVASKEGEDAMVGVDAMDGVDAVDGADVDGADALDGADDMDGVDVPVEDEE
;
A
#
# COMPACT_ATOMS: atom_id res chain seq x y z
N MET A 1 5.71 27.90 21.01
CA MET A 1 4.83 28.78 20.21
C MET A 1 3.82 27.90 19.50
N HIS A 2 2.55 28.30 19.56
CA HIS A 2 1.37 27.55 19.17
C HIS A 2 1.25 27.29 17.67
N THR A 3 0.75 26.09 17.35
CA THR A 3 -0.36 25.79 16.42
C THR A 3 -0.29 26.29 14.97
N GLN A 4 -0.11 25.35 14.04
CA GLN A 4 -0.81 25.36 12.74
C GLN A 4 -1.27 23.94 12.39
N TYR A 5 -2.44 23.56 12.93
CA TYR A 5 -3.29 22.57 12.29
C TYR A 5 -3.95 23.27 11.10
N LEU A 6 -3.58 22.92 9.87
CA LEU A 6 -4.29 23.35 8.68
C LEU A 6 -5.08 22.17 8.12
N ALA A 7 -6.37 22.42 8.00
CA ALA A 7 -7.42 21.49 7.68
C ALA A 7 -7.59 21.27 6.17
N LEU A 8 -8.31 20.19 5.87
CA LEU A 8 -9.33 20.06 4.82
C LEU A 8 -8.92 19.74 3.37
N GLY A 9 -9.51 18.64 2.90
CA GLY A 9 -9.67 18.23 1.49
C GLY A 9 -10.11 16.77 1.43
N LEU A 10 -11.25 16.37 2.00
CA LEU A 10 -12.58 16.44 1.39
C LEU A 10 -12.60 15.97 -0.07
N LEU A 11 -12.66 14.66 -0.26
CA LEU A 11 -13.27 14.03 -1.44
C LEU A 11 -14.47 13.19 -1.01
N CYS A 12 -15.43 13.84 -0.34
CA CYS A 12 -16.82 13.39 -0.42
C CYS A 12 -17.26 13.60 -1.87
N ARG A 13 -17.27 12.54 -2.68
CA ARG A 13 -18.02 12.54 -3.94
C ARG A 13 -19.50 12.70 -3.61
N ALA A 14 -20.01 13.93 -3.77
CA ALA A 14 -21.44 14.18 -3.84
C ALA A 14 -21.99 13.51 -5.10
N VAL A 15 -22.55 12.31 -4.94
CA VAL A 15 -23.43 11.73 -5.95
C VAL A 15 -24.72 12.53 -5.92
N LEU A 16 -24.94 13.33 -6.96
CA LEU A 16 -26.22 14.00 -7.22
C LEU A 16 -27.31 12.92 -7.35
N LEU A 17 -28.22 12.88 -6.39
CA LEU A 17 -29.44 12.09 -6.45
C LEU A 17 -30.38 12.69 -7.51
N THR A 18 -30.36 12.14 -8.72
CA THR A 18 -31.48 12.27 -9.64
C THR A 18 -32.60 11.35 -9.15
N ALA A 19 -33.72 11.95 -8.77
CA ALA A 19 -34.92 11.23 -8.36
C ALA A 19 -35.53 10.50 -9.56
N ALA A 20 -35.11 9.26 -9.80
CA ALA A 20 -35.76 8.35 -10.74
C ALA A 20 -36.97 7.68 -10.07
N PRO A 21 -38.08 7.46 -10.81
CA PRO A 21 -39.27 6.82 -10.25
C PRO A 21 -38.94 5.37 -9.81
N LEU A 22 -39.30 5.07 -8.55
CA LEU A 22 -39.15 3.77 -7.92
C LEU A 22 -40.06 2.73 -8.60
N LYS A 23 -39.55 2.11 -9.68
CA LYS A 23 -39.97 0.74 -10.03
C LYS A 23 -39.51 -0.16 -8.89
N SER A 24 -40.48 -0.69 -8.15
CA SER A 24 -40.26 -1.68 -7.09
C SER A 24 -39.46 -2.85 -7.68
N ARG A 25 -38.15 -2.88 -7.43
CA ARG A 25 -37.30 -4.02 -7.76
C ARG A 25 -37.71 -5.13 -6.80
N THR A 26 -38.36 -6.13 -7.36
CA THR A 26 -38.54 -7.45 -6.74
C THR A 26 -37.20 -7.92 -6.13
N SER A 27 -37.26 -8.57 -4.97
CA SER A 27 -36.13 -9.02 -4.13
C SER A 27 -35.17 -10.06 -4.75
N PHE A 28 -34.85 -9.96 -6.03
CA PHE A 28 -33.87 -10.82 -6.68
C PHE A 28 -32.53 -10.08 -6.78
N GLU A 29 -31.49 -10.75 -6.29
CA GLU A 29 -30.15 -10.23 -6.02
C GLU A 29 -30.05 -9.31 -4.78
N LYS A 30 -30.01 -9.93 -3.60
CA LYS A 30 -29.09 -9.54 -2.52
C LYS A 30 -27.84 -8.91 -3.18
N ARG A 31 -27.72 -7.57 -3.19
CA ARG A 31 -26.64 -6.80 -3.86
C ARG A 31 -25.35 -7.58 -3.75
N ASP A 32 -24.54 -7.66 -4.82
CA ASP A 32 -23.32 -8.45 -4.80
C ASP A 32 -22.31 -7.92 -3.76
N ASN A 33 -22.53 -8.33 -2.51
CA ASN A 33 -21.84 -7.82 -1.33
C ASN A 33 -20.36 -8.16 -1.42
N LEU A 34 -20.01 -9.28 -2.05
CA LEU A 34 -18.61 -9.66 -2.28
C LEU A 34 -17.93 -8.65 -3.20
N ALA A 35 -18.49 -8.37 -4.38
CA ALA A 35 -17.92 -7.39 -5.30
C ALA A 35 -17.81 -5.99 -4.67
N THR A 36 -18.79 -5.61 -3.85
CA THR A 36 -18.74 -4.33 -3.10
C THR A 36 -17.60 -4.30 -2.08
N ILE A 37 -17.42 -5.39 -1.31
CA ILE A 37 -16.31 -5.53 -0.35
C ILE A 37 -14.96 -5.56 -1.09
N GLU A 38 -14.83 -6.32 -2.17
CA GLU A 38 -13.59 -6.41 -2.95
C GLU A 38 -13.22 -5.05 -3.56
N THR A 39 -14.19 -4.30 -4.07
CA THR A 39 -13.99 -2.92 -4.55
C THR A 39 -13.52 -1.99 -3.42
N ALA A 40 -14.07 -2.14 -2.21
CA ALA A 40 -13.68 -1.36 -1.05
C ALA A 40 -12.27 -1.72 -0.55
N LEU A 41 -11.86 -2.98 -0.66
CA LEU A 41 -10.54 -3.46 -0.25
C LEU A 41 -9.45 -3.16 -1.28
N SER A 42 -9.78 -3.06 -2.56
CA SER A 42 -8.80 -2.82 -3.64
C SER A 42 -7.87 -1.61 -3.37
N PRO A 43 -8.38 -0.43 -2.99
CA PRO A 43 -7.52 0.68 -2.58
C PRO A 43 -6.60 0.39 -1.39
N VAL A 44 -7.00 -0.49 -0.46
CA VAL A 44 -6.16 -0.88 0.70
C VAL A 44 -4.91 -1.62 0.23
N PHE A 45 -5.02 -2.53 -0.75
CA PHE A 45 -3.87 -3.20 -1.35
C PHE A 45 -2.89 -2.21 -1.99
N GLY A 46 -3.42 -1.22 -2.72
CA GLY A 46 -2.61 -0.17 -3.34
C GLY A 46 -1.89 0.69 -2.32
N ALA A 47 -2.61 1.12 -1.27
CA ALA A 47 -2.04 1.93 -0.19
C ALA A 47 -0.96 1.17 0.59
N LEU A 48 -1.19 -0.11 0.89
CA LEU A 48 -0.21 -0.96 1.58
C LEU A 48 1.05 -1.16 0.73
N SER A 49 0.88 -1.40 -0.57
CA SER A 49 2.02 -1.49 -1.50
C SER A 49 2.83 -0.20 -1.57
N ALA A 50 2.17 0.96 -1.43
CA ALA A 50 2.86 2.25 -1.38
C ALA A 50 3.66 2.44 -0.08
N VAL A 51 3.13 1.97 1.07
CA VAL A 51 3.89 1.94 2.33
C VAL A 51 5.09 1.00 2.21
N ASP A 52 4.89 -0.21 1.68
CA ASP A 52 5.96 -1.19 1.46
C ASP A 52 7.12 -0.59 0.64
N LEU A 53 6.80 0.02 -0.50
CA LEU A 53 7.78 0.70 -1.34
C LEU A 53 8.47 1.86 -0.59
N ALA A 54 7.73 2.63 0.21
CA ALA A 54 8.30 3.72 1.00
C ALA A 54 9.27 3.21 2.08
N VAL A 55 8.95 2.08 2.73
CA VAL A 55 9.81 1.41 3.71
C VAL A 55 11.09 0.89 3.04
N VAL A 56 10.96 0.16 1.93
CA VAL A 56 12.10 -0.41 1.21
C VAL A 56 13.01 0.68 0.65
N SER A 57 12.46 1.85 0.31
CA SER A 57 13.20 3.02 -0.20
C SER A 57 13.73 3.97 0.88
N LEU A 58 13.61 3.64 2.17
CA LEU A 58 14.23 4.43 3.24
C LEU A 58 15.76 4.49 3.06
N ASP A 59 16.26 5.70 2.88
CA ASP A 59 17.65 6.00 2.52
C ASP A 59 18.39 6.83 3.60
N GLY A 60 17.75 7.10 4.74
CA GLY A 60 18.33 7.95 5.77
C GLY A 60 18.13 9.45 5.53
N THR A 61 17.28 9.84 4.59
CA THR A 61 16.90 11.24 4.40
C THR A 61 15.54 11.55 5.03
N THR A 62 15.32 12.81 5.41
CA THR A 62 14.00 13.27 5.87
C THR A 62 12.92 13.12 4.78
N LEU A 63 13.31 13.21 3.51
CA LEU A 63 12.39 13.07 2.38
C LEU A 63 11.84 11.65 2.25
N SER A 64 12.66 10.61 2.41
CA SER A 64 12.17 9.23 2.37
C SER A 64 11.26 8.92 3.56
N VAL A 65 11.55 9.46 4.74
CA VAL A 65 10.65 9.36 5.90
C VAL A 65 9.33 10.10 5.69
N GLN A 66 9.34 11.29 5.06
CA GLN A 66 8.11 12.00 4.73
C GLN A 66 7.21 11.18 3.79
N ARG A 67 7.79 10.53 2.78
CA ARG A 67 7.03 9.63 1.88
C ARG A 67 6.40 8.46 2.63
N LEU A 68 7.13 7.86 3.58
CA LEU A 68 6.60 6.81 4.44
C LEU A 68 5.43 7.31 5.30
N TYR A 69 5.56 8.50 5.87
CA TYR A 69 4.49 9.12 6.64
C TYR A 69 3.25 9.38 5.78
N ASP A 70 3.41 9.99 4.61
CA ASP A 70 2.31 10.28 3.69
C ASP A 70 1.59 9.00 3.24
N ALA A 71 2.35 7.96 2.87
CA ALA A 71 1.79 6.66 2.51
C ALA A 71 1.00 6.02 3.68
N SER A 72 1.50 6.18 4.91
CA SER A 72 0.82 5.67 6.11
C SER A 72 -0.52 6.37 6.37
N GLN A 73 -0.60 7.68 6.12
CA GLN A 73 -1.86 8.44 6.20
C GLN A 73 -2.87 7.99 5.14
N VAL A 74 -2.39 7.70 3.92
CA VAL A 74 -3.24 7.15 2.85
C VAL A 74 -3.80 5.78 3.24
N VAL A 75 -2.98 4.89 3.81
CA VAL A 75 -3.46 3.59 4.34
C VAL A 75 -4.54 3.81 5.38
N GLN A 76 -4.33 4.68 6.35
CA GLN A 76 -5.31 4.93 7.42
C GLN A 76 -6.64 5.43 6.86
N ALA A 77 -6.62 6.42 5.98
CA ALA A 77 -7.83 6.95 5.34
C ALA A 77 -8.56 5.86 4.54
N THR A 78 -7.80 5.04 3.81
CA THR A 78 -8.36 4.01 2.93
C THR A 78 -8.95 2.83 3.72
N VAL A 79 -8.30 2.40 4.80
CA VAL A 79 -8.83 1.37 5.72
C VAL A 79 -10.11 1.84 6.40
N ASN A 80 -10.17 3.12 6.81
CA ASN A 80 -11.37 3.70 7.40
C ASN A 80 -12.54 3.74 6.39
N GLU A 81 -12.29 4.16 5.16
CA GLU A 81 -13.30 4.17 4.10
C GLU A 81 -13.78 2.74 3.78
N ALA A 82 -12.85 1.80 3.62
CA ALA A 82 -13.18 0.40 3.40
C ALA A 82 -14.05 -0.16 4.52
N THR A 83 -13.74 0.18 5.77
CA THR A 83 -14.53 -0.23 6.95
C THR A 83 -15.97 0.27 6.87
N ILE A 84 -16.19 1.53 6.48
CA ILE A 84 -17.53 2.11 6.32
C ILE A 84 -18.32 1.35 5.26
N ILE A 85 -17.71 1.12 4.09
CA ILE A 85 -18.36 0.43 2.97
C ILE A 85 -18.68 -1.03 3.35
N VAL A 86 -17.72 -1.77 3.93
CA VAL A 86 -17.90 -3.15 4.37
C VAL A 86 -19.06 -3.24 5.36
N ARG A 87 -19.11 -2.36 6.38
CA ARG A 87 -20.20 -2.36 7.37
C ARG A 87 -21.57 -2.17 6.74
N ALA A 88 -21.68 -1.34 5.70
CA ALA A 88 -22.93 -1.11 4.98
C ALA A 88 -23.39 -2.29 4.11
N THR A 89 -22.54 -3.29 3.87
CA THR A 89 -22.91 -4.50 3.11
C THR A 89 -23.68 -5.54 3.94
N GLY A 90 -24.42 -6.41 3.26
CA GLY A 90 -25.09 -7.55 3.89
C GLY A 90 -24.17 -8.76 4.11
N PRO A 91 -24.64 -9.80 4.83
CA PRO A 91 -23.85 -11.01 5.08
C PRO A 91 -23.56 -11.78 3.78
N LEU A 92 -22.40 -12.43 3.73
CA LEU A 92 -21.94 -13.26 2.63
C LEU A 92 -22.45 -14.69 2.73
N SER A 93 -22.48 -15.39 1.59
CA SER A 93 -22.64 -16.85 1.57
C SER A 93 -21.30 -17.53 1.81
N VAL A 94 -21.31 -18.82 2.19
CA VAL A 94 -20.09 -19.61 2.45
C VAL A 94 -19.10 -19.52 1.28
N SER A 95 -19.56 -19.73 0.05
CA SER A 95 -18.70 -19.68 -1.13
C SER A 95 -18.12 -18.28 -1.38
N LYS A 96 -18.88 -17.21 -1.10
CA LYS A 96 -18.40 -15.83 -1.24
C LYS A 96 -17.41 -15.47 -0.13
N SER A 97 -17.64 -15.92 1.09
CA SER A 97 -16.70 -15.75 2.20
C SER A 97 -15.38 -16.48 1.97
N LEU A 98 -15.40 -17.66 1.34
CA LEU A 98 -14.18 -18.37 0.98
C LEU A 98 -13.35 -17.61 -0.08
N LYS A 99 -14.02 -16.96 -1.05
CA LYS A 99 -13.34 -16.08 -2.01
C LYS A 99 -12.73 -14.85 -1.31
N LEU A 100 -13.51 -14.19 -0.47
CA LEU A 100 -13.03 -13.06 0.34
C LEU A 100 -11.80 -13.45 1.16
N ARG A 101 -11.83 -14.63 1.78
CA ARG A 101 -10.71 -15.14 2.60
C ARG A 101 -9.39 -15.16 1.83
N LYS A 102 -9.38 -15.68 0.59
CA LYS A 102 -8.16 -15.71 -0.25
C LYS A 102 -7.60 -14.30 -0.50
N SER A 103 -8.48 -13.32 -0.69
CA SER A 103 -8.09 -11.91 -0.85
C SER A 103 -7.48 -11.37 0.45
N THR A 104 -8.12 -11.63 1.60
CA THR A 104 -7.59 -11.21 2.91
C THR A 104 -6.32 -11.93 3.30
N ASP A 105 -6.10 -13.18 2.88
CA ASP A 105 -4.84 -13.92 3.09
C ASP A 105 -3.68 -13.24 2.35
N THR A 106 -3.93 -12.78 1.13
CA THR A 106 -2.95 -12.02 0.33
C THR A 106 -2.63 -10.70 1.02
N LEU A 107 -3.65 -9.98 1.50
CA LEU A 107 -3.48 -8.73 2.24
C LEU A 107 -2.67 -8.96 3.52
N ALA A 108 -2.97 -10.03 4.27
CA ALA A 108 -2.26 -10.39 5.48
C ALA A 108 -0.78 -10.70 5.22
N SER A 109 -0.48 -11.42 4.14
CA SER A 109 0.90 -11.68 3.73
C SER A 109 1.64 -10.39 3.37
N GLN A 110 1.01 -9.46 2.67
CA GLN A 110 1.62 -8.17 2.35
C GLN A 110 1.86 -7.34 3.61
N THR A 111 0.87 -7.26 4.50
CA THR A 111 1.01 -6.51 5.76
C THR A 111 2.16 -7.07 6.59
N LYS A 112 2.29 -8.41 6.64
CA LYS A 112 3.40 -9.07 7.30
C LYS A 112 4.75 -8.64 6.72
N THR A 113 4.91 -8.70 5.39
CA THR A 113 6.15 -8.29 4.72
C THR A 113 6.48 -6.83 5.04
N THR A 114 5.51 -5.93 4.89
CA THR A 114 5.72 -4.50 5.16
C THR A 114 6.11 -4.24 6.61
N LEU A 115 5.50 -4.94 7.59
CA LEU A 115 5.86 -4.82 9.00
C LEU A 115 7.26 -5.39 9.30
N ASP A 116 7.60 -6.55 8.73
CA ASP A 116 8.93 -7.16 8.89
C ASP A 116 10.01 -6.27 8.25
N ASP A 117 9.75 -5.67 7.09
CA ASP A 117 10.63 -4.70 6.43
C ASP A 117 10.76 -3.42 7.25
N LEU A 118 9.66 -2.89 7.80
CA LEU A 118 9.68 -1.70 8.64
C LEU A 118 10.57 -1.93 9.87
N VAL A 119 10.37 -3.06 10.56
CA VAL A 119 11.22 -3.49 11.67
C VAL A 119 12.70 -3.55 11.27
N SER A 120 13.03 -4.08 10.09
CA SER A 120 14.41 -4.14 9.60
C SER A 120 15.04 -2.76 9.37
N ARG A 121 14.21 -1.75 9.07
CA ARG A 121 14.62 -0.36 8.81
C ARG A 121 14.67 0.50 10.07
N LYS A 122 14.34 -0.04 11.24
CA LYS A 122 14.38 0.69 12.52
C LYS A 122 15.71 1.45 12.76
N PRO A 123 16.91 0.89 12.50
CA PRO A 123 18.16 1.63 12.76
C PRO A 123 18.29 2.96 11.98
N ILE A 124 17.73 3.00 10.76
CA ILE A 124 17.69 4.23 9.94
C ILE A 124 16.76 5.26 10.61
N LEU A 125 15.58 4.81 11.05
CA LEU A 125 14.57 5.65 11.68
C LEU A 125 15.01 6.15 13.07
N ASP A 126 15.75 5.33 13.82
CA ASP A 126 16.35 5.71 15.11
C ASP A 126 17.39 6.82 14.92
N THR A 127 18.29 6.66 13.92
CA THR A 127 19.31 7.66 13.60
C THR A 127 18.70 9.01 13.23
N LEU A 128 17.52 8.98 12.59
CA LEU A 128 16.78 10.18 12.21
C LEU A 128 15.85 10.71 13.32
N GLY A 129 15.67 9.97 14.42
CA GLY A 129 14.77 10.35 15.52
C GLY A 129 13.28 10.21 15.19
N PHE A 130 12.90 9.37 14.22
CA PHE A 130 11.49 9.18 13.80
C PHE A 130 10.81 7.95 14.40
N SER A 131 11.50 7.15 15.21
CA SER A 131 10.94 5.92 15.77
C SER A 131 9.69 6.14 16.62
N SER A 132 9.59 7.25 17.35
CA SER A 132 8.36 7.60 18.09
C SER A 132 7.18 7.93 17.16
N THR A 133 7.44 8.55 16.01
CA THR A 133 6.40 8.86 15.02
C THR A 133 5.90 7.59 14.37
N VAL A 134 6.80 6.65 14.04
CA VAL A 134 6.44 5.34 13.50
C VAL A 134 5.66 4.52 14.51
N LEU A 135 6.05 4.55 15.80
CA LEU A 135 5.30 3.89 16.87
C LEU A 135 3.84 4.35 16.91
N VAL A 136 3.60 5.66 16.94
CA VAL A 136 2.23 6.23 16.94
C VAL A 136 1.47 5.83 15.67
N SER A 137 2.13 5.80 14.52
CA SER A 137 1.51 5.35 13.26
C SER A 137 1.12 3.88 13.31
N LEU A 138 1.97 3.01 13.88
CA LEU A 138 1.70 1.58 14.03
C LEU A 138 0.49 1.32 14.94
N GLU A 139 0.41 2.01 16.08
CA GLU A 139 -0.73 1.91 17.00
C GLU A 139 -2.05 2.34 16.32
N GLN A 140 -2.00 3.41 15.52
CA GLN A 140 -3.16 3.87 14.76
C GLN A 140 -3.57 2.90 13.67
N GLN A 141 -2.61 2.31 12.94
CA GLN A 141 -2.86 1.32 11.90
C GLN A 141 -3.39 0.01 12.48
N GLU A 142 -2.90 -0.43 13.64
CA GLU A 142 -3.41 -1.59 14.36
C GLU A 142 -4.90 -1.39 14.69
N ALA A 143 -5.24 -0.26 15.32
CA ALA A 143 -6.62 0.05 15.69
C ALA A 143 -7.56 0.09 14.47
N ALA A 144 -7.12 0.72 13.38
CA ALA A 144 -7.89 0.78 12.13
C ALA A 144 -8.06 -0.62 11.52
N THR A 145 -6.99 -1.41 11.46
CA THR A 145 -7.01 -2.79 10.94
C THR A 145 -7.93 -3.68 11.77
N MET A 146 -7.87 -3.62 13.11
CA MET A 146 -8.75 -4.40 13.99
C MET A 146 -10.22 -4.05 13.78
N THR A 147 -10.52 -2.79 13.50
CA THR A 147 -11.88 -2.33 13.18
C THR A 147 -12.36 -2.88 11.83
N LEU A 148 -11.50 -2.87 10.81
CA LEU A 148 -11.81 -3.48 9.51
C LEU A 148 -11.98 -5.00 9.62
N SER A 149 -11.08 -5.70 10.31
CA SER A 149 -11.17 -7.15 10.54
C SER A 149 -12.45 -7.54 11.28
N GLN A 150 -12.87 -6.75 12.26
CA GLN A 150 -14.16 -6.91 12.94
C GLN A 150 -15.32 -6.78 11.94
N ALA A 151 -15.31 -5.71 11.13
CA ALA A 151 -16.36 -5.47 10.14
C ALA A 151 -16.46 -6.60 9.10
N LEU A 152 -15.33 -7.14 8.64
CA LEU A 152 -15.28 -8.28 7.72
C LEU A 152 -15.78 -9.57 8.39
N THR A 153 -15.39 -9.80 9.64
CA THR A 153 -15.82 -10.96 10.43
C THR A 153 -17.33 -10.99 10.56
N GLU A 154 -17.99 -9.87 10.80
CA GLU A 154 -19.46 -9.76 10.84
C GLU A 154 -20.16 -10.13 9.52
N LYS A 155 -19.44 -10.15 8.38
CA LYS A 155 -19.99 -10.55 7.08
C LYS A 155 -19.83 -12.03 6.77
N ILE A 156 -19.06 -12.76 7.57
CA ILE A 156 -18.78 -14.19 7.37
C ILE A 156 -19.88 -15.03 8.06
N PRO A 157 -20.37 -16.12 7.44
CA PRO A 157 -21.32 -17.02 8.07
C PRO A 157 -20.70 -17.72 9.29
N MET A 158 -21.55 -18.17 10.22
CA MET A 158 -21.14 -18.71 11.52
C MET A 158 -20.08 -19.83 11.45
N ILE A 159 -20.11 -20.65 10.39
CA ILE A 159 -19.14 -21.73 10.16
C ILE A 159 -17.70 -21.23 9.98
N GLY A 160 -17.51 -20.01 9.47
CA GLY A 160 -16.19 -19.40 9.25
C GLY A 160 -15.75 -18.43 10.34
N GLN A 161 -16.60 -18.15 11.33
CA GLN A 161 -16.31 -17.19 12.40
C GLN A 161 -15.08 -17.56 13.25
N PRO A 162 -14.87 -18.83 13.66
CA PRO A 162 -13.69 -19.20 14.46
C PRO A 162 -12.38 -18.93 13.71
N GLU A 163 -12.37 -19.21 12.41
CA GLU A 163 -11.20 -18.98 11.56
C GLU A 163 -10.93 -17.50 11.35
N ALA A 164 -11.96 -16.70 11.08
CA ALA A 164 -11.83 -15.24 10.97
C ALA A 164 -11.33 -14.60 12.27
N ALA A 165 -11.73 -15.13 13.43
CA ALA A 165 -11.21 -14.69 14.72
C ALA A 165 -9.73 -15.06 14.91
N ALA A 166 -9.31 -16.24 14.44
CA ALA A 166 -7.91 -16.64 14.45
C ALA A 166 -7.07 -15.75 13.51
N ASP A 167 -7.56 -15.47 12.31
CA ASP A 167 -6.90 -14.58 11.33
C ASP A 167 -6.73 -13.15 11.91
N LYS A 168 -7.78 -12.63 12.57
CA LYS A 168 -7.73 -11.34 13.28
C LYS A 168 -6.66 -11.35 14.39
N SER A 169 -6.64 -12.38 15.23
CA SER A 169 -5.66 -12.49 16.33
C SER A 169 -4.23 -12.61 15.81
N ASN A 170 -4.01 -13.32 14.71
CA ASN A 170 -2.70 -13.41 14.06
C ASN A 170 -2.25 -12.03 13.54
N MET A 171 -3.15 -11.26 12.92
CA MET A 171 -2.87 -9.89 12.48
C MET A 171 -2.51 -8.97 13.66
N GLU A 172 -3.27 -9.02 14.75
CA GLU A 172 -3.00 -8.27 15.98
C GLU A 172 -1.60 -8.60 16.53
N ALA A 173 -1.25 -9.88 16.59
CA ALA A 173 0.08 -10.30 17.05
C ALA A 173 1.23 -9.75 16.17
N MET A 174 1.03 -9.62 14.85
CA MET A 174 2.03 -9.02 13.96
C MET A 174 2.24 -7.54 14.26
N PHE A 175 1.16 -6.77 14.45
CA PHE A 175 1.25 -5.36 14.84
C PHE A 175 1.89 -5.20 16.22
N THR A 176 1.43 -5.97 17.22
CA THR A 176 2.00 -5.97 18.57
C THR A 176 3.50 -6.24 18.54
N LYS A 177 3.98 -7.19 17.72
CA LYS A 177 5.41 -7.46 17.55
C LYS A 177 6.16 -6.24 17.00
N ALA A 178 5.66 -5.61 15.95
CA ALA A 178 6.29 -4.42 15.36
C ALA A 178 6.29 -3.24 16.35
N ILE A 179 5.16 -2.98 17.01
CA ILE A 179 5.02 -1.95 18.06
C ILE A 179 6.03 -2.17 19.19
N ALA A 180 6.17 -3.40 19.67
CA ALA A 180 7.13 -3.74 20.71
C ALA A 180 8.57 -3.40 20.30
N VAL A 181 8.94 -3.65 19.05
CA VAL A 181 10.26 -3.30 18.51
C VAL A 181 10.47 -1.78 18.53
N TYR A 182 9.49 -0.98 18.08
CA TYR A 182 9.59 0.49 18.07
C TYR A 182 9.46 1.15 19.45
N SER A 183 8.88 0.45 20.42
CA SER A 183 8.76 0.93 21.80
C SER A 183 10.08 0.88 22.57
N VAL A 184 11.05 0.07 22.12
CA VAL A 184 12.39 0.02 22.72
C VAL A 184 13.21 1.18 22.18
N LEU A 185 13.35 2.21 23.01
CA LEU A 185 14.32 3.27 22.77
C LEU A 185 15.72 2.67 22.88
N GLU A 186 16.46 2.60 21.78
CA GLU A 186 17.89 2.37 21.87
C GLU A 186 18.49 3.62 22.52
N THR A 187 19.00 3.48 23.74
CA THR A 187 19.88 4.51 24.30
C THR A 187 21.00 4.71 23.29
N PRO A 188 21.25 5.93 22.80
CA PRO A 188 22.34 6.16 21.88
C PRO A 188 23.58 5.55 22.53
N VAL A 189 24.26 4.66 21.81
CA VAL A 189 25.61 4.26 22.19
C VAL A 189 26.38 5.55 22.13
N VAL A 190 26.52 6.21 23.29
CA VAL A 190 27.45 7.31 23.46
C VAL A 190 28.76 6.65 23.10
N VAL A 191 29.25 6.94 21.90
CA VAL A 191 30.65 6.71 21.56
C VAL A 191 31.37 7.61 22.55
N VAL A 192 31.66 7.07 23.74
CA VAL A 192 32.51 7.76 24.69
C VAL A 192 33.77 8.00 23.87
N PRO A 193 34.14 9.26 23.60
CA PRO A 193 35.37 9.51 22.88
C PRO A 193 36.44 8.76 23.65
N VAL A 194 37.03 7.73 23.02
CA VAL A 194 38.21 7.09 23.58
C VAL A 194 39.17 8.24 23.78
N ALA A 195 39.42 8.59 25.05
CA ALA A 195 40.42 9.58 25.40
C ALA A 195 41.69 9.17 24.63
N PRO A 196 42.33 10.09 23.89
CA PRO A 196 43.53 9.75 23.13
C PRO A 196 44.50 9.11 24.10
N VAL A 197 44.83 7.83 23.83
CA VAL A 197 45.90 7.15 24.56
C VAL A 197 47.13 8.05 24.40
N PRO A 198 47.82 8.46 25.47
CA PRO A 198 49.01 9.28 25.34
C PRO A 198 50.01 8.51 24.48
N VAL A 199 50.20 9.00 23.25
CA VAL A 199 51.19 8.46 22.32
C VAL A 199 52.53 8.75 22.94
N ALA A 200 53.19 7.72 23.46
CA ALA A 200 54.59 7.81 23.85
C ALA A 200 55.40 8.32 22.65
N PRO A 201 56.35 9.25 22.84
CA PRO A 201 57.11 9.81 21.73
C PRO A 201 57.86 8.69 21.02
N VAL A 202 57.47 8.45 19.77
CA VAL A 202 58.21 7.59 18.85
C VAL A 202 59.53 8.30 18.55
N PRO A 203 60.70 7.63 18.69
CA PRO A 203 61.98 8.25 18.36
C PRO A 203 62.01 8.63 16.87
N VAL A 204 62.22 9.92 16.61
CA VAL A 204 62.43 10.48 15.28
C VAL A 204 63.73 9.93 14.70
N THR A 205 63.62 9.02 13.73
CA THR A 205 64.70 8.73 12.79
C THR A 205 64.92 9.92 11.86
N PRO A 206 66.18 10.35 11.60
CA PRO A 206 66.47 11.49 10.75
C PRO A 206 66.05 11.23 9.31
N VAL A 207 65.27 12.18 8.76
CA VAL A 207 64.82 12.20 7.37
C VAL A 207 66.01 12.56 6.48
N VAL A 208 66.34 11.67 5.54
CA VAL A 208 67.33 11.90 4.47
C VAL A 208 66.72 12.89 3.47
N PRO A 209 67.45 13.93 3.01
CA PRO A 209 66.93 14.90 2.03
C PRO A 209 66.67 14.22 0.69
N VAL A 210 65.40 14.17 0.29
CA VAL A 210 64.96 13.80 -1.06
C VAL A 210 65.09 15.00 -1.99
N THR A 211 65.81 14.80 -3.08
CA THR A 211 66.01 15.73 -4.20
C THR A 211 64.70 16.14 -4.88
N PRO A 212 64.59 17.38 -5.40
CA PRO A 212 63.38 17.88 -6.04
C PRO A 212 63.06 17.12 -7.33
N VAL A 213 61.87 16.49 -7.36
CA VAL A 213 61.30 15.89 -8.57
C VAL A 213 60.65 16.99 -9.43
N VAL A 214 61.03 16.99 -10.70
CA VAL A 214 60.60 17.86 -11.79
C VAL A 214 59.08 17.82 -11.97
N PRO A 215 58.39 18.96 -12.22
CA PRO A 215 56.94 18.97 -12.44
C PRO A 215 56.56 18.24 -13.73
N VAL A 216 55.65 17.28 -13.60
CA VAL A 216 54.98 16.59 -14.71
C VAL A 216 53.92 17.53 -15.30
N PRO A 217 53.85 17.71 -16.63
CA PRO A 217 52.86 18.58 -17.27
C PRO A 217 51.43 18.04 -17.17
N ALA A 218 50.48 18.97 -17.04
CA ALA A 218 49.05 18.72 -16.89
C ALA A 218 48.43 17.98 -18.11
N PRO A 219 47.42 17.12 -17.91
CA PRO A 219 46.67 16.52 -18.99
C PRO A 219 45.80 17.55 -19.73
N ILE A 220 45.90 17.48 -21.05
CA ILE A 220 45.22 18.30 -22.06
C ILE A 220 43.70 18.06 -21.99
N ILE A 221 42.95 19.15 -21.89
CA ILE A 221 41.48 19.18 -22.01
C ILE A 221 41.15 18.92 -23.49
N VAL A 222 40.53 17.78 -23.78
CA VAL A 222 39.94 17.53 -25.11
C VAL A 222 38.59 18.23 -25.15
N ALA A 223 38.55 19.34 -25.89
CA ALA A 223 37.32 19.89 -26.43
C ALA A 223 36.70 18.87 -27.41
N SER A 224 35.42 18.58 -27.22
CA SER A 224 34.55 18.13 -28.31
C SER A 224 33.39 19.10 -28.38
N LYS A 225 33.23 19.62 -29.58
CA LYS A 225 32.33 20.67 -30.03
C LYS A 225 31.22 20.00 -30.85
N GLU A 226 30.08 20.68 -30.90
CA GLU A 226 28.98 20.58 -31.89
C GLU A 226 27.93 19.47 -31.78
N GLY A 227 26.69 19.89 -32.03
CA GLY A 227 25.42 19.18 -31.87
C GLY A 227 24.39 20.10 -31.20
N GLU A 228 24.18 21.31 -31.72
CA GLU A 228 23.10 21.67 -32.66
C GLU A 228 21.76 21.96 -31.98
N ASP A 229 21.36 23.22 -32.13
CA ASP A 229 20.05 23.80 -31.89
C ASP A 229 18.91 22.98 -32.50
N ALA A 230 17.80 22.82 -31.77
CA ALA A 230 16.47 22.94 -32.34
C ALA A 230 15.37 22.95 -31.26
N MET A 231 14.34 23.77 -31.52
CA MET A 231 12.95 23.70 -31.01
C MET A 231 12.62 24.51 -29.74
N VAL A 232 12.68 25.83 -29.91
CA VAL A 232 11.67 26.75 -29.38
C VAL A 232 10.45 26.73 -30.32
N GLY A 233 9.23 26.63 -29.78
CA GLY A 233 8.00 26.95 -30.51
C GLY A 233 6.84 26.01 -30.20
N VAL A 234 6.16 26.21 -29.08
CA VAL A 234 4.80 25.67 -28.88
C VAL A 234 3.83 26.76 -29.31
N ASP A 235 3.64 26.87 -30.62
CA ASP A 235 2.57 27.68 -31.20
C ASP A 235 1.26 26.91 -31.16
N ALA A 236 0.21 27.67 -30.90
CA ALA A 236 -1.18 27.28 -30.92
C ALA A 236 -1.61 26.77 -32.30
N MET A 237 -2.33 25.64 -32.29
CA MET A 237 -3.30 25.19 -33.30
C MET A 237 -4.45 24.62 -32.45
N ASP A 238 -5.48 25.37 -32.09
CA ASP A 238 -6.64 25.77 -32.89
C ASP A 238 -7.02 24.81 -34.02
N GLY A 239 -8.24 24.27 -33.88
CA GLY A 239 -9.13 24.02 -35.02
C GLY A 239 -9.08 22.64 -35.69
N VAL A 240 -10.25 21.99 -35.64
CA VAL A 240 -10.87 21.12 -36.68
C VAL A 240 -10.14 19.80 -37.01
N ASP A 241 -10.77 18.63 -37.10
CA ASP A 241 -12.02 18.38 -37.78
C ASP A 241 -12.71 17.08 -37.32
N ALA A 242 -14.00 17.02 -37.59
CA ALA A 242 -14.88 15.89 -37.38
C ALA A 242 -14.39 14.60 -38.07
N VAL A 243 -14.52 13.47 -37.39
CA VAL A 243 -14.80 12.20 -38.08
C VAL A 243 -16.15 11.67 -37.60
N ASP A 244 -16.99 11.61 -38.62
CA ASP A 244 -18.34 11.12 -38.70
C ASP A 244 -18.44 9.63 -38.35
N GLY A 245 -19.67 9.18 -38.12
CA GLY A 245 -20.01 7.88 -37.59
C GLY A 245 -19.57 6.68 -38.42
N ALA A 246 -19.42 5.57 -37.71
CA ALA A 246 -19.63 4.24 -38.24
C ALA A 246 -20.32 3.42 -37.15
N ASP A 247 -21.64 3.49 -37.12
CA ASP A 247 -22.52 2.34 -37.25
C ASP A 247 -21.79 0.98 -37.21
N VAL A 248 -21.98 0.24 -36.11
CA VAL A 248 -21.68 -1.20 -36.03
C VAL A 248 -22.96 -1.94 -35.61
N ASP A 249 -23.97 -1.81 -36.45
CA ASP A 249 -25.10 -2.71 -36.60
C ASP A 249 -24.60 -3.97 -37.33
N GLY A 250 -24.19 -4.94 -36.52
CA GLY A 250 -24.00 -6.33 -36.94
C GLY A 250 -25.05 -7.21 -36.28
N ALA A 251 -26.23 -7.25 -36.89
CA ALA A 251 -27.24 -8.28 -36.66
C ALA A 251 -26.82 -9.59 -37.34
N ASP A 252 -27.41 -10.69 -36.83
CA ASP A 252 -27.50 -12.03 -37.41
C ASP A 252 -26.19 -12.87 -37.38
N ALA A 253 -26.19 -14.17 -37.07
CA ALA A 253 -27.24 -15.17 -37.25
C ALA A 253 -26.88 -16.52 -36.57
N LEU A 254 -27.92 -17.33 -36.32
CA LEU A 254 -27.96 -18.80 -36.24
C LEU A 254 -27.47 -19.47 -34.95
N ASP A 255 -28.36 -20.07 -34.16
CA ASP A 255 -29.00 -21.38 -34.38
C ASP A 255 -28.05 -22.54 -34.03
N GLY A 256 -28.49 -23.29 -33.04
CA GLY A 256 -27.78 -24.37 -32.36
C GLY A 256 -28.73 -24.96 -31.33
N ALA A 257 -29.88 -25.44 -31.83
CA ALA A 257 -30.67 -26.45 -31.17
C ALA A 257 -29.79 -27.67 -30.83
N ASP A 258 -30.16 -28.35 -29.74
CA ASP A 258 -30.38 -29.80 -29.68
C ASP A 258 -30.12 -30.35 -28.27
N ASP A 259 -31.20 -30.87 -27.70
CA ASP A 259 -31.31 -32.17 -27.04
C ASP A 259 -30.26 -32.57 -26.00
N MET A 260 -30.71 -32.66 -24.74
CA MET A 260 -30.77 -33.98 -24.08
C MET A 260 -31.91 -33.99 -23.04
N ASP A 261 -33.06 -34.45 -23.52
CA ASP A 261 -34.12 -35.06 -22.74
C ASP A 261 -33.65 -36.42 -22.18
N GLY A 262 -34.21 -36.83 -21.06
CA GLY A 262 -34.28 -38.23 -20.63
C GLY A 262 -33.07 -38.83 -19.89
N VAL A 263 -33.10 -38.75 -18.55
CA VAL A 263 -32.85 -39.95 -17.73
C VAL A 263 -33.87 -39.96 -16.59
N ASP A 264 -35.00 -40.61 -16.87
CA ASP A 264 -35.78 -41.31 -15.85
C ASP A 264 -34.88 -42.35 -15.17
N VAL A 265 -34.77 -42.27 -13.84
CA VAL A 265 -34.31 -43.39 -13.02
C VAL A 265 -35.49 -43.82 -12.14
N PRO A 266 -35.88 -45.11 -12.18
CA PRO A 266 -37.13 -45.59 -11.62
C PRO A 266 -37.14 -45.59 -10.09
N VAL A 267 -38.35 -45.39 -9.57
CA VAL A 267 -38.78 -45.76 -8.23
C VAL A 267 -38.68 -47.28 -8.11
N GLU A 268 -37.81 -47.77 -7.22
CA GLU A 268 -37.92 -49.11 -6.68
C GLU A 268 -38.64 -49.01 -5.32
N ASP A 269 -39.92 -49.34 -5.35
CA ASP A 269 -40.66 -49.91 -4.23
C ASP A 269 -40.29 -51.39 -4.16
N GLU A 270 -39.69 -51.87 -3.07
CA GLU A 270 -39.86 -53.24 -2.59
C GLU A 270 -39.87 -53.26 -1.04
N GLU A 271 -41.00 -53.78 -0.53
CA GLU A 271 -41.37 -54.37 0.78
C GLU A 271 -40.61 -54.02 2.08
#